data_AF-A0A1Y3MVW2-F1
#
_entry.id   AF-A0A1Y3MVW2-F1
#
_cell.length_a   1.000
_cell.length_b   1.000
_cell.length_c   1.000
_cell.angle_alpha   90.00
_cell.angle_beta   90.00
_cell.angle_gamma   90.00
#
_symmetry.space_group_name_H-M   'P 1'
#
loop_
_entity.id
_entity.type
_entity.pdbx_description
1 polymer ?
#
loop_
_entity_poly.entity_id
_entity_poly.type
_entity_poly.pdbx_seq_one_letter_code
_entity_poly.pdbx_strand_id
1 'polypeptide(L)'
;HLNENNLNGTIPKSIENLTELTKLYLYNNNLSGSIPGFFGKLPELTNLWLSGNKLNGIIPESIGNLLKLTDLNLSRNNLNGSIPESIGILNKLTKLNLSDNNLSGSVPESIGSLPKLVEISLENNPLSGKVPKLINFTYWQCNFRNTNLCYNERERNNCSYPKNNCSNCAQNASLVDGVCQCDSGYSGIGYISCNKENEPVKNSIFEECKVVNELVNKDFFYCCDIEGITCEEDHITEITINSNNFNGPIPESIGKLTELTYLELSLSNSKGSIPESIKNLPKLTGL
;
A
#
# COMPACT_ATOMS: atom_id res chain seq x y z
N HIS A 1 -6.26 13.94 11.46
CA HIS A 1 -6.30 12.47 11.55
C HIS A 1 -7.64 12.07 12.12
N LEU A 2 -8.48 11.36 11.36
CA LEU A 2 -9.80 10.85 11.78
C LEU A 2 -9.97 9.35 11.43
N ASN A 3 -8.85 8.67 11.20
CA ASN A 3 -8.79 7.26 10.87
C ASN A 3 -9.17 6.36 12.06
N GLU A 4 -9.52 5.10 11.79
CA GLU A 4 -9.81 4.06 12.79
C GLU A 4 -10.96 4.40 13.73
N ASN A 5 -12.06 4.87 13.16
CA ASN A 5 -13.26 5.24 13.89
C ASN A 5 -14.49 4.55 13.29
N ASN A 6 -15.65 4.83 13.87
CA ASN A 6 -16.94 4.36 13.34
C ASN A 6 -17.64 5.46 12.51
N LEU A 7 -16.90 6.41 11.93
CA LEU A 7 -17.49 7.50 11.15
C LEU A 7 -18.24 6.93 9.94
N ASN A 8 -19.42 7.46 9.67
CA ASN A 8 -20.30 7.00 8.61
C ASN A 8 -20.81 8.17 7.75
N GLY A 9 -21.58 7.86 6.72
CA GLY A 9 -22.04 8.85 5.76
C GLY A 9 -20.96 9.22 4.74
N THR A 10 -21.18 10.32 4.03
CA THR A 10 -20.29 10.77 2.95
C THR A 10 -19.20 11.70 3.46
N ILE A 11 -18.11 11.80 2.70
CA ILE A 11 -17.06 12.78 2.96
C ILE A 11 -17.63 14.20 2.75
N PRO A 12 -17.63 15.08 3.76
CA PRO A 12 -18.34 16.35 3.70
C PRO A 12 -17.62 17.37 2.82
N LYS A 13 -18.39 18.13 2.05
CA LYS A 13 -17.88 19.20 1.16
C LYS A 13 -17.11 20.30 1.90
N SER A 14 -17.34 20.49 3.20
CA SER A 14 -16.62 21.47 4.00
C SER A 14 -15.10 21.28 4.01
N ILE A 15 -14.59 20.07 3.72
CA ILE A 15 -13.14 19.81 3.57
C ILE A 15 -12.54 20.63 2.43
N GLU A 16 -13.32 21.01 1.42
CA GLU A 16 -12.89 21.88 0.31
C GLU A 16 -12.31 23.23 0.79
N ASN A 17 -12.71 23.71 1.97
CA ASN A 17 -12.24 24.98 2.52
C ASN A 17 -10.89 24.88 3.26
N LEU A 18 -10.34 23.68 3.42
CA LEU A 18 -9.09 23.45 4.15
C LEU A 18 -7.88 23.55 3.21
N THR A 19 -7.63 24.74 2.65
CA THR A 19 -6.62 24.95 1.59
C THR A 19 -5.18 24.61 2.00
N GLU A 20 -4.88 24.70 3.30
CA GLU A 20 -3.58 24.37 3.89
C GLU A 20 -3.45 22.89 4.28
N LEU A 21 -4.44 22.05 3.97
CA LEU A 21 -4.45 20.65 4.37
C LEU A 21 -3.37 19.87 3.61
N THR A 22 -2.39 19.37 4.35
CA THR A 22 -1.28 18.57 3.82
C THR A 22 -1.55 17.07 3.89
N LYS A 23 -2.19 16.61 4.97
CA LYS A 23 -2.48 15.19 5.20
C LYS A 23 -3.95 14.99 5.51
N LEU A 24 -4.61 14.08 4.79
CA LEU A 24 -5.98 13.67 5.05
C LEU A 24 -6.06 12.16 5.26
N TYR A 25 -6.16 11.75 6.53
CA TYR A 25 -6.30 10.35 6.93
C TYR A 25 -7.71 10.08 7.44
N LEU A 26 -8.48 9.34 6.64
CA LEU A 26 -9.86 8.90 6.93
C LEU A 26 -10.01 7.37 6.87
N TYR A 27 -8.90 6.64 6.83
CA TYR A 27 -8.89 5.19 6.64
C TYR A 27 -9.54 4.43 7.81
N ASN A 28 -9.96 3.18 7.58
CA ASN A 28 -10.61 2.28 8.55
C ASN A 28 -11.82 2.95 9.23
N ASN A 29 -12.83 3.29 8.43
CA ASN A 29 -14.11 3.87 8.87
C ASN A 29 -15.28 3.22 8.10
N ASN A 30 -16.49 3.73 8.31
CA ASN A 30 -17.70 3.32 7.59
C ASN A 30 -18.17 4.38 6.55
N LEU A 31 -17.25 5.21 6.03
CA LEU A 31 -17.59 6.25 5.06
C LEU A 31 -18.06 5.63 3.75
N SER A 32 -19.05 6.25 3.12
CA SER A 32 -19.71 5.75 1.91
C SER A 32 -19.91 6.87 0.87
N GLY A 33 -20.43 6.50 -0.30
CA GLY A 33 -20.56 7.42 -1.44
C GLY A 33 -19.25 7.56 -2.22
N SER A 34 -19.22 8.50 -3.16
CA SER A 34 -18.07 8.68 -4.04
C SER A 34 -16.94 9.47 -3.40
N ILE A 35 -15.72 9.24 -3.89
CA ILE A 35 -14.58 10.13 -3.62
C ILE A 35 -14.93 11.51 -4.19
N PRO A 36 -14.96 12.58 -3.36
CA PRO A 36 -15.33 13.88 -3.87
C PRO A 36 -14.28 14.49 -4.78
N GLY A 37 -14.70 15.01 -5.94
CA GLY A 37 -13.80 15.67 -6.88
C GLY A 37 -13.12 16.93 -6.31
N PHE A 38 -13.67 17.54 -5.26
CA PHE A 38 -13.09 18.73 -4.62
C PHE A 38 -11.71 18.48 -4.00
N PHE A 39 -11.30 17.23 -3.75
CA PHE A 39 -9.94 16.95 -3.30
C PHE A 39 -8.90 17.52 -4.27
N GLY A 40 -9.18 17.53 -5.57
CA GLY A 40 -8.32 18.16 -6.57
C GLY A 40 -8.16 19.69 -6.44
N LYS A 41 -8.80 20.32 -5.46
CA LYS A 41 -8.66 21.74 -5.13
C LYS A 41 -7.83 21.99 -3.86
N LEU A 42 -7.23 20.96 -3.26
CA LEU A 42 -6.40 21.05 -2.07
C LEU A 42 -4.91 21.06 -2.49
N PRO A 43 -4.31 22.25 -2.73
CA PRO A 43 -3.02 22.34 -3.40
C PRO A 43 -1.85 21.81 -2.55
N GLU A 44 -2.01 21.81 -1.22
CA GLU A 44 -0.99 21.41 -0.26
C GLU A 44 -0.99 19.92 0.06
N LEU A 45 -1.95 19.16 -0.45
CA LEU A 45 -2.13 17.76 -0.05
C LEU A 45 -0.97 16.88 -0.54
N THR A 46 -0.25 16.28 0.41
CA THR A 46 0.84 15.33 0.19
C THR A 46 0.41 13.89 0.42
N ASN A 47 -0.54 13.65 1.34
CA ASN A 47 -1.02 12.31 1.65
C ASN A 47 -2.55 12.26 1.69
N LEU A 48 -3.14 11.32 0.93
CA LEU A 48 -4.58 11.07 0.90
C LEU A 48 -4.87 9.59 1.15
N TRP A 49 -5.31 9.27 2.36
CA TRP A 49 -5.56 7.90 2.80
C TRP A 49 -7.03 7.70 3.16
N LEU A 50 -7.73 6.96 2.31
CA LEU A 50 -9.16 6.68 2.40
C LEU A 50 -9.45 5.17 2.52
N SER A 51 -8.42 4.35 2.75
CA SER A 51 -8.53 2.90 2.71
C SER A 51 -9.46 2.31 3.77
N GLY A 52 -9.98 1.11 3.56
CA GLY A 52 -10.82 0.43 4.57
C GLY A 52 -12.11 1.19 4.85
N ASN A 53 -12.81 1.61 3.81
CA ASN A 53 -14.10 2.28 3.88
C ASN A 53 -15.11 1.59 2.93
N LYS A 54 -16.29 2.19 2.74
CA LYS A 54 -17.34 1.73 1.83
C LYS A 54 -17.51 2.70 0.66
N LEU A 55 -16.46 3.42 0.28
CA LEU A 55 -16.50 4.38 -0.84
C LEU A 55 -16.76 3.63 -2.15
N ASN A 56 -17.46 4.26 -3.08
CA ASN A 56 -17.90 3.63 -4.33
C ASN A 56 -17.80 4.61 -5.52
N GLY A 57 -18.16 4.12 -6.71
CA GLY A 57 -18.05 4.91 -7.94
C GLY A 57 -16.60 5.04 -8.41
N ILE A 58 -16.36 5.99 -9.29
CA ILE A 58 -15.05 6.16 -9.96
C ILE A 58 -14.06 6.95 -9.10
N ILE A 59 -12.76 6.72 -9.36
CA ILE A 59 -11.71 7.65 -8.92
C ILE A 59 -11.84 8.92 -9.77
N PRO A 60 -12.05 10.12 -9.19
CA PRO A 60 -12.19 11.35 -9.96
C PRO A 60 -10.89 11.73 -10.69
N GLU A 61 -11.00 12.19 -11.94
CA GLU A 61 -9.82 12.69 -12.67
C GLU A 61 -9.11 13.86 -11.96
N SER A 62 -9.84 14.62 -11.15
CA SER A 62 -9.32 15.75 -10.37
C SER A 62 -8.25 15.36 -9.36
N ILE A 63 -8.09 14.07 -9.02
CA ILE A 63 -6.95 13.58 -8.23
C ILE A 63 -5.62 13.95 -8.89
N GLY A 64 -5.56 14.02 -10.22
CA GLY A 64 -4.37 14.45 -10.97
C GLY A 64 -3.96 15.90 -10.72
N ASN A 65 -4.81 16.73 -10.10
CA ASN A 65 -4.49 18.11 -9.73
C ASN A 65 -3.68 18.20 -8.43
N LEU A 66 -3.54 17.11 -7.67
CA LEU A 66 -2.81 17.08 -6.41
C LEU A 66 -1.30 16.99 -6.64
N LEU A 67 -0.70 18.02 -7.26
CA LEU A 67 0.70 18.00 -7.73
C LEU A 67 1.75 17.82 -6.61
N LYS A 68 1.36 17.97 -5.34
CA LYS A 68 2.21 17.71 -4.16
C LYS A 68 2.05 16.30 -3.59
N LEU A 69 1.12 15.51 -4.09
CA LEU A 69 0.80 14.18 -3.58
C LEU A 69 2.01 13.24 -3.71
N THR A 70 2.40 12.66 -2.59
CA THR A 70 3.42 11.63 -2.48
C THR A 70 2.82 10.27 -2.21
N ASP A 71 1.68 10.22 -1.51
CA ASP A 71 1.07 8.96 -1.10
C ASP A 71 -0.44 8.98 -1.31
N LEU A 72 -0.93 8.02 -2.11
CA LEU A 72 -2.34 7.82 -2.39
C LEU A 72 -2.75 6.39 -2.02
N ASN A 73 -3.58 6.26 -0.98
CA ASN A 73 -4.11 4.97 -0.54
C ASN A 73 -5.64 4.96 -0.59
N LEU A 74 -6.18 4.25 -1.57
CA LEU A 74 -7.61 4.06 -1.80
C LEU A 74 -8.03 2.60 -1.62
N SER A 75 -7.15 1.75 -1.09
CA SER A 75 -7.37 0.31 -1.00
C SER A 75 -8.58 -0.08 -0.14
N ARG A 76 -9.08 -1.30 -0.29
CA ARG A 76 -10.16 -1.87 0.56
C ARG A 76 -11.41 -0.96 0.56
N ASN A 77 -11.94 -0.68 -0.63
CA ASN A 77 -13.17 0.08 -0.86
C ASN A 77 -14.01 -0.63 -1.96
N ASN A 78 -15.10 -0.02 -2.43
CA ASN A 78 -15.94 -0.53 -3.51
C ASN A 78 -15.82 0.35 -4.79
N LEU A 79 -14.63 0.92 -5.03
CA LEU A 79 -14.39 1.80 -6.19
C LEU A 79 -14.44 0.99 -7.48
N ASN A 80 -14.95 1.59 -8.56
CA ASN A 80 -15.13 0.94 -9.86
C ASN A 80 -14.70 1.85 -11.02
N GLY A 81 -14.91 1.37 -12.25
CA GLY A 81 -14.46 2.06 -13.45
C GLY A 81 -12.95 1.91 -13.67
N SER A 82 -12.38 2.75 -14.52
CA SER A 82 -10.95 2.74 -14.87
C SER A 82 -10.11 3.59 -13.92
N ILE A 83 -8.82 3.26 -13.83
CA ILE A 83 -7.83 4.12 -13.18
C ILE A 83 -7.63 5.37 -14.07
N PRO A 84 -7.83 6.60 -13.56
CA PRO A 84 -7.67 7.81 -14.37
C PRO A 84 -6.23 8.00 -14.87
N GLU A 85 -6.08 8.38 -16.14
CA GLU A 85 -4.77 8.68 -16.72
C GLU A 85 -4.07 9.85 -16.01
N SER A 86 -4.86 10.75 -15.40
CA SER A 86 -4.37 11.94 -14.69
C SER A 86 -3.50 11.61 -13.47
N ILE A 87 -3.57 10.39 -12.93
CA ILE A 87 -2.65 9.92 -11.87
C ILE A 87 -1.20 9.92 -12.37
N GLY A 88 -0.99 9.65 -13.67
CA GLY A 88 0.34 9.65 -14.27
C GLY A 88 1.01 11.04 -14.38
N ILE A 89 0.33 12.11 -13.97
CA ILE A 89 0.88 13.48 -13.91
C ILE A 89 1.50 13.76 -12.52
N LEU A 90 1.23 12.92 -11.52
CA LEU A 90 1.66 13.11 -10.14
C LEU A 90 3.15 12.76 -9.95
N ASN A 91 4.04 13.60 -10.49
CA ASN A 91 5.50 13.36 -10.51
C ASN A 91 6.18 13.23 -9.13
N LYS A 92 5.46 13.55 -8.05
CA LYS A 92 5.94 13.37 -6.67
C LYS A 92 5.42 12.09 -6.01
N LEU A 93 4.50 11.38 -6.65
CA LEU A 93 3.90 10.17 -6.11
C LEU A 93 4.97 9.09 -5.95
N THR A 94 5.11 8.60 -4.72
CA THR A 94 6.01 7.52 -4.34
C THR A 94 5.24 6.24 -4.08
N LYS A 95 4.03 6.34 -3.54
CA LYS A 95 3.19 5.19 -3.18
C LYS A 95 1.80 5.32 -3.77
N LEU A 96 1.36 4.26 -4.47
CA LEU A 96 0.03 4.13 -5.03
C LEU A 96 -0.59 2.79 -4.62
N ASN A 97 -1.56 2.82 -3.72
CA ASN A 97 -2.29 1.62 -3.32
C ASN A 97 -3.78 1.73 -3.71
N LEU A 98 -4.18 0.92 -4.68
CA LEU A 98 -5.54 0.79 -5.20
C LEU A 98 -6.10 -0.62 -5.00
N SER A 99 -5.46 -1.45 -4.17
CA SER A 99 -5.84 -2.85 -3.99
C SER A 99 -7.26 -3.02 -3.45
N ASP A 100 -7.83 -4.21 -3.59
CA ASP A 100 -9.10 -4.59 -2.95
C ASP A 100 -10.24 -3.62 -3.30
N ASN A 101 -10.49 -3.49 -4.59
CA ASN A 101 -11.57 -2.66 -5.15
C ASN A 101 -12.21 -3.39 -6.35
N ASN A 102 -13.10 -2.71 -7.08
CA ASN A 102 -13.74 -3.21 -8.29
C ASN A 102 -13.25 -2.46 -9.54
N LEU A 103 -11.98 -2.00 -9.55
CA LEU A 103 -11.39 -1.27 -10.68
C LEU A 103 -11.16 -2.20 -11.87
N SER A 104 -11.42 -1.70 -13.07
CA SER A 104 -11.44 -2.48 -14.31
C SER A 104 -10.76 -1.73 -15.46
N GLY A 105 -10.51 -2.43 -16.56
CA GLY A 105 -9.77 -1.88 -17.69
C GLY A 105 -8.26 -1.88 -17.47
N SER A 106 -7.53 -1.16 -18.31
CA SER A 106 -6.06 -1.12 -18.30
C SER A 106 -5.49 -0.17 -17.27
N VAL A 107 -4.32 -0.51 -16.75
CA VAL A 107 -3.49 0.43 -15.99
C VAL A 107 -2.87 1.43 -16.96
N PRO A 108 -3.04 2.76 -16.75
CA PRO A 108 -2.44 3.76 -17.62
C PRO A 108 -0.91 3.62 -17.71
N GLU A 109 -0.36 3.67 -18.93
CA GLU A 109 1.10 3.61 -19.16
C GLU A 109 1.84 4.78 -18.49
N SER A 110 1.16 5.91 -18.32
CA SER A 110 1.68 7.09 -17.63
C SER A 110 2.07 6.81 -16.18
N ILE A 111 1.38 5.89 -15.49
CA ILE A 111 1.72 5.48 -14.11
C ILE A 111 3.08 4.76 -14.08
N GLY A 112 3.37 3.92 -15.07
CA GLY A 112 4.65 3.22 -15.16
C GLY A 112 5.85 4.13 -15.45
N SER A 113 5.57 5.36 -15.89
CA SER A 113 6.56 6.40 -16.20
C SER A 113 6.75 7.41 -15.06
N LEU A 114 6.07 7.25 -13.92
CA LEU A 114 6.20 8.15 -12.78
C LEU A 114 7.62 8.08 -12.19
N PRO A 115 8.36 9.21 -12.11
CA PRO A 115 9.79 9.19 -11.84
C PRO A 115 10.17 8.85 -10.39
N LYS A 116 9.22 8.96 -9.46
CA LYS A 116 9.44 8.74 -8.02
C LYS A 116 8.64 7.58 -7.44
N LEU A 117 7.81 6.92 -8.26
CA LEU A 117 7.00 5.80 -7.79
C LEU A 117 7.96 4.70 -7.31
N VAL A 118 7.72 4.12 -6.15
CA VAL A 118 8.52 3.00 -5.64
C VAL A 118 7.63 1.82 -5.27
N GLU A 119 6.35 2.11 -5.04
CA GLU A 119 5.36 1.15 -4.62
C GLU A 119 4.07 1.31 -5.41
N ILE A 120 3.60 0.20 -5.96
CA ILE A 120 2.29 0.13 -6.59
C ILE A 120 1.58 -1.19 -6.26
N SER A 121 0.41 -1.07 -5.65
CA SER A 121 -0.43 -2.20 -5.27
C SER A 121 -1.76 -2.10 -5.99
N LEU A 122 -2.04 -3.08 -6.84
CA LEU A 122 -3.26 -3.17 -7.66
C LEU A 122 -4.01 -4.48 -7.46
N GLU A 123 -3.60 -5.28 -6.48
CA GLU A 123 -4.16 -6.59 -6.24
C GLU A 123 -5.67 -6.57 -6.00
N ASN A 124 -6.33 -7.70 -6.24
CA ASN A 124 -7.75 -7.89 -5.99
C ASN A 124 -8.62 -6.83 -6.69
N ASN A 125 -8.37 -6.65 -7.99
CA ASN A 125 -9.18 -5.81 -8.88
C ASN A 125 -9.37 -6.53 -10.23
N PRO A 126 -10.53 -6.39 -10.90
CA PRO A 126 -10.76 -6.89 -12.25
C PRO A 126 -10.04 -6.08 -13.36
N LEU A 127 -8.82 -5.58 -13.09
CA LEU A 127 -7.97 -4.91 -14.07
C LEU A 127 -7.50 -5.89 -15.15
N SER A 128 -7.31 -5.40 -16.37
CA SER A 128 -6.95 -6.20 -17.53
C SER A 128 -5.97 -5.48 -18.46
N GLY A 129 -5.45 -6.16 -19.47
CA GLY A 129 -4.51 -5.56 -20.41
C GLY A 129 -3.06 -5.66 -19.94
N LYS A 130 -2.18 -4.80 -20.47
CA LYS A 130 -0.73 -4.94 -20.24
C LYS A 130 -0.33 -4.32 -18.91
N VAL A 131 0.64 -4.94 -18.24
CA VAL A 131 1.39 -4.27 -17.18
C VAL A 131 2.11 -3.06 -17.81
N PRO A 132 1.96 -1.85 -17.25
CA PRO A 132 2.60 -0.67 -17.79
C PRO A 132 4.12 -0.84 -17.70
N LYS A 133 4.87 -0.33 -18.67
CA LYS A 133 6.32 -0.47 -18.68
C LYS A 133 6.91 0.29 -17.49
N LEU A 134 7.53 -0.44 -16.57
CA LEU A 134 8.08 0.09 -15.34
C LEU A 134 9.56 0.44 -15.54
N ILE A 135 9.85 1.59 -16.18
CA ILE A 135 11.14 1.85 -16.84
C ILE A 135 12.28 2.20 -15.86
N ASN A 136 12.01 2.62 -14.61
CA ASN A 136 13.01 3.37 -13.83
C ASN A 136 13.29 2.88 -12.40
N PHE A 137 12.89 1.66 -12.02
CA PHE A 137 12.84 1.29 -10.60
C PHE A 137 13.99 0.38 -10.18
N THR A 138 14.95 0.95 -9.44
CA THR A 138 16.05 0.23 -8.80
C THR A 138 15.62 -0.48 -7.50
N TYR A 139 14.51 -0.03 -6.87
CA TYR A 139 13.99 -0.52 -5.57
C TYR A 139 12.46 -0.58 -5.57
N TRP A 140 11.88 -1.61 -6.17
CA TRP A 140 10.44 -1.69 -6.42
C TRP A 140 9.75 -2.76 -5.59
N GLN A 141 8.54 -2.43 -5.16
CA GLN A 141 7.54 -3.37 -4.65
C GLN A 141 6.28 -3.23 -5.52
N CYS A 142 5.98 -4.26 -6.31
CA CYS A 142 4.74 -4.35 -7.08
C CYS A 142 3.95 -5.57 -6.60
N ASN A 143 2.64 -5.38 -6.38
CA ASN A 143 1.74 -6.47 -6.06
C ASN A 143 0.48 -6.41 -6.92
N PHE A 144 0.41 -7.30 -7.92
CA PHE A 144 -0.70 -7.40 -8.88
C PHE A 144 -1.46 -8.74 -8.79
N ARG A 145 -1.61 -9.29 -7.57
CA ARG A 145 -2.35 -10.55 -7.33
C ARG A 145 -3.82 -10.44 -7.73
N ASN A 146 -4.40 -11.53 -8.22
CA ASN A 146 -5.83 -11.60 -8.57
C ASN A 146 -6.30 -10.46 -9.51
N THR A 147 -5.47 -10.13 -10.51
CA THR A 147 -5.79 -9.23 -11.64
C THR A 147 -5.70 -10.01 -12.96
N ASN A 148 -6.25 -9.49 -14.05
CA ASN A 148 -6.11 -10.01 -15.43
C ASN A 148 -5.00 -9.28 -16.22
N LEU A 149 -3.97 -8.77 -15.55
CA LEU A 149 -2.87 -8.06 -16.19
C LEU A 149 -1.85 -9.05 -16.80
N CYS A 150 -1.47 -8.78 -18.05
CA CYS A 150 -0.56 -9.60 -18.85
C CYS A 150 0.80 -8.91 -19.02
N TYR A 151 1.90 -9.67 -19.05
CA TYR A 151 3.25 -9.14 -19.23
C TYR A 151 3.98 -9.77 -20.42
N ASN A 152 5.13 -9.21 -20.79
CA ASN A 152 6.00 -9.74 -21.85
C ASN A 152 7.26 -10.40 -21.24
N GLU A 153 7.46 -11.69 -21.50
CA GLU A 153 8.61 -12.47 -21.04
C GLU A 153 9.99 -11.96 -21.46
N ARG A 154 10.05 -11.12 -22.50
CA ARG A 154 11.31 -10.52 -22.98
C ARG A 154 11.76 -9.31 -22.16
N GLU A 155 10.89 -8.76 -21.30
CA GLU A 155 11.19 -7.66 -20.38
C GLU A 155 11.50 -8.16 -18.95
N ARG A 156 11.96 -9.42 -18.85
CA ARG A 156 12.43 -10.07 -17.63
C ARG A 156 13.43 -9.16 -16.90
N ASN A 157 13.17 -8.84 -15.64
CA ASN A 157 14.27 -8.70 -14.67
C ASN A 157 13.97 -8.98 -13.18
N ASN A 158 12.77 -8.89 -12.60
CA ASN A 158 12.63 -9.12 -11.13
C ASN A 158 11.22 -9.52 -10.63
N CYS A 159 10.41 -10.25 -11.40
CA CYS A 159 9.09 -10.68 -10.91
C CYS A 159 8.93 -12.20 -10.94
N SER A 160 8.26 -12.73 -9.92
CA SER A 160 7.85 -14.13 -9.81
C SER A 160 6.44 -14.31 -10.37
N TYR A 161 6.20 -15.43 -11.08
CA TYR A 161 4.96 -15.71 -11.81
C TYR A 161 4.50 -17.16 -11.61
N PRO A 162 3.18 -17.47 -11.62
CA PRO A 162 2.70 -18.83 -11.43
C PRO A 162 2.88 -19.61 -12.74
N LYS A 163 3.76 -20.61 -12.73
CA LYS A 163 4.04 -21.46 -13.92
C LYS A 163 2.93 -22.47 -14.23
N ASN A 164 2.06 -22.80 -13.27
CA ASN A 164 1.29 -24.06 -13.34
C ASN A 164 -0.22 -23.98 -13.06
N ASN A 165 -0.81 -22.79 -12.83
CA ASN A 165 -2.25 -22.72 -12.54
C ASN A 165 -2.92 -21.48 -13.15
N CYS A 166 -3.61 -21.69 -14.28
CA CYS A 166 -4.37 -20.64 -14.97
C CYS A 166 -5.87 -20.63 -14.63
N SER A 167 -6.33 -21.40 -13.63
CA SER A 167 -7.78 -21.55 -13.35
C SER A 167 -8.42 -20.31 -12.72
N ASN A 168 -7.64 -19.39 -12.18
CA ASN A 168 -8.08 -18.07 -11.72
C ASN A 168 -7.93 -16.97 -12.78
N CYS A 169 -7.52 -17.35 -13.99
CA CYS A 169 -7.29 -16.41 -15.09
C CYS A 169 -8.59 -16.21 -15.90
N ALA A 170 -8.64 -15.15 -16.71
CA ALA A 170 -9.75 -14.85 -17.61
C ALA A 170 -10.29 -16.11 -18.32
N GLN A 171 -11.57 -16.09 -18.70
CA GLN A 171 -12.33 -17.27 -19.15
C GLN A 171 -11.69 -18.09 -20.29
N ASN A 172 -10.71 -17.53 -21.02
CA ASN A 172 -10.00 -18.14 -22.15
C ASN A 172 -8.47 -18.33 -21.92
N ALA A 173 -7.97 -18.16 -20.70
CA ALA A 173 -6.56 -18.36 -20.42
C ALA A 173 -6.18 -19.83 -20.60
N SER A 174 -5.13 -20.10 -21.37
CA SER A 174 -4.64 -21.46 -21.62
C SER A 174 -3.16 -21.58 -21.24
N LEU A 175 -2.78 -22.75 -20.76
CA LEU A 175 -1.39 -23.04 -20.38
C LEU A 175 -0.64 -23.49 -21.63
N VAL A 176 0.31 -22.68 -22.10
CA VAL A 176 1.17 -22.99 -23.24
C VAL A 176 2.62 -22.99 -22.75
N ASP A 177 3.29 -24.14 -22.84
CA ASP A 177 4.67 -24.35 -22.39
C ASP A 177 4.97 -23.96 -20.93
N GLY A 178 3.99 -24.12 -20.03
CA GLY A 178 4.16 -23.77 -18.61
C GLY A 178 3.97 -22.28 -18.32
N VAL A 179 3.29 -21.55 -19.20
CA VAL A 179 2.94 -20.15 -19.00
C VAL A 179 1.49 -19.89 -19.43
N CYS A 180 0.74 -19.13 -18.64
CA CYS A 180 -0.62 -18.74 -19.00
C CYS A 180 -0.58 -17.77 -20.18
N GLN A 181 -1.14 -18.10 -21.34
CA GLN A 181 -1.15 -17.21 -22.48
C GLN A 181 -2.40 -16.30 -22.44
N CYS A 182 -2.19 -15.00 -22.59
CA CYS A 182 -3.24 -14.02 -22.87
C CYS A 182 -3.38 -13.79 -24.39
N ASP A 183 -4.50 -13.22 -24.82
CA ASP A 183 -4.68 -12.76 -26.20
C ASP A 183 -3.51 -11.87 -26.65
N SER A 184 -3.07 -12.02 -27.91
CA SER A 184 -2.00 -11.23 -28.55
C SER A 184 -0.54 -11.52 -28.15
N GLY A 185 -0.21 -12.73 -27.68
CA GLY A 185 1.19 -13.14 -27.48
C GLY A 185 1.84 -12.66 -26.18
N TYR A 186 1.02 -12.25 -25.22
CA TYR A 186 1.43 -11.95 -23.85
C TYR A 186 1.31 -13.20 -22.97
N SER A 187 2.10 -13.26 -21.90
CA SER A 187 2.06 -14.37 -20.95
C SER A 187 1.90 -13.86 -19.51
N GLY A 188 1.19 -14.65 -18.70
CA GLY A 188 0.87 -14.43 -17.29
C GLY A 188 -0.45 -13.72 -17.00
N ILE A 189 -1.20 -14.26 -16.05
CA ILE A 189 -2.28 -13.59 -15.32
C ILE A 189 -2.15 -14.03 -13.85
N GLY A 190 -2.07 -13.10 -12.91
CA GLY A 190 -2.52 -13.35 -11.53
C GLY A 190 -1.48 -13.40 -10.40
N TYR A 191 -0.18 -13.26 -10.67
CA TYR A 191 0.79 -12.96 -9.60
C TYR A 191 2.01 -12.30 -10.22
N ILE A 192 2.15 -11.01 -9.98
CA ILE A 192 3.35 -10.24 -10.24
C ILE A 192 3.71 -9.67 -8.89
N SER A 193 4.55 -10.41 -8.17
CA SER A 193 5.28 -9.90 -7.02
C SER A 193 6.66 -9.60 -7.53
N CYS A 194 7.00 -8.32 -7.48
CA CYS A 194 8.34 -7.89 -7.81
C CYS A 194 8.88 -7.30 -6.54
N ASN A 195 9.53 -8.16 -5.77
CA ASN A 195 10.49 -7.77 -4.78
C ASN A 195 11.84 -8.14 -5.39
N LYS A 196 12.94 -7.55 -4.93
CA LYS A 196 14.28 -8.08 -5.23
C LYS A 196 14.41 -9.46 -4.55
N GLU A 197 13.71 -10.49 -5.02
CA GLU A 197 13.62 -11.82 -4.38
C GLU A 197 14.93 -12.63 -4.45
N ASN A 198 16.04 -12.02 -4.86
CA ASN A 198 17.39 -12.59 -4.75
C ASN A 198 18.32 -11.84 -3.79
N GLU A 199 17.84 -10.82 -3.08
CA GLU A 199 18.40 -10.46 -1.79
C GLU A 199 17.25 -10.40 -0.79
N PRO A 200 17.29 -11.17 0.33
CA PRO A 200 16.39 -10.85 1.41
C PRO A 200 16.73 -9.42 1.81
N VAL A 201 15.85 -8.46 1.55
CA VAL A 201 15.92 -7.17 2.22
C VAL A 201 15.50 -7.44 3.65
N LYS A 202 16.40 -8.10 4.39
CA LYS A 202 16.47 -7.94 5.83
C LYS A 202 16.52 -6.43 6.03
N ASN A 203 15.56 -5.90 6.78
CA ASN A 203 15.47 -4.49 7.12
C ASN A 203 14.85 -3.64 5.99
N SER A 204 13.58 -3.90 5.63
CA SER A 204 12.75 -2.86 5.01
C SER A 204 11.70 -2.42 6.02
N ILE A 205 11.28 -1.16 5.96
CA ILE A 205 10.27 -0.62 6.88
C ILE A 205 9.00 -1.48 6.93
N PHE A 206 8.66 -2.16 5.85
CA PHE A 206 7.46 -2.99 5.74
C PHE A 206 7.56 -4.30 6.54
N GLU A 207 8.73 -4.95 6.53
CA GLU A 207 8.95 -6.11 7.40
C GLU A 207 8.98 -5.70 8.88
N GLU A 208 9.46 -4.50 9.16
CA GLU A 208 9.43 -3.90 10.49
C GLU A 208 7.99 -3.54 10.89
N CYS A 209 7.16 -3.06 9.97
CA CYS A 209 5.76 -2.78 10.23
C CYS A 209 4.92 -4.03 10.48
N LYS A 210 5.32 -5.21 10.01
CA LYS A 210 4.70 -6.49 10.43
C LYS A 210 4.91 -6.73 11.93
N VAL A 211 6.06 -6.36 12.47
CA VAL A 211 6.32 -6.42 13.93
C VAL A 211 5.38 -5.48 14.66
N VAL A 212 5.18 -4.26 14.15
CA VAL A 212 4.23 -3.31 14.75
C VAL A 212 2.80 -3.83 14.66
N ASN A 213 2.40 -4.41 13.52
CA ASN A 213 1.11 -5.05 13.33
C ASN A 213 0.83 -6.16 14.36
N GLU A 214 1.85 -6.97 14.68
CA GLU A 214 1.79 -7.96 15.76
C GLU A 214 1.62 -7.29 17.15
N LEU A 215 2.33 -6.19 17.42
CA LEU A 215 2.24 -5.45 18.70
C LEU A 215 0.84 -4.83 18.94
N VAL A 216 0.23 -4.26 17.90
CA VAL A 216 -1.05 -3.53 18.02
C VAL A 216 -2.26 -4.35 17.54
N ASN A 217 -2.03 -5.60 17.10
CA ASN A 217 -3.04 -6.50 16.52
C ASN A 217 -3.87 -5.82 15.42
N LYS A 218 -3.19 -5.13 14.50
CA LYS A 218 -3.77 -4.48 13.32
C LYS A 218 -2.93 -4.83 12.09
N ASP A 219 -3.44 -4.53 10.91
CA ASP A 219 -2.80 -4.88 9.64
C ASP A 219 -2.51 -3.61 8.83
N PHE A 220 -1.54 -2.82 9.30
CA PHE A 220 -1.05 -1.64 8.61
C PHE A 220 -0.03 -2.01 7.54
N PHE A 221 -0.20 -1.43 6.37
CA PHE A 221 0.81 -1.56 5.32
C PHE A 221 2.05 -0.71 5.64
N TYR A 222 1.87 0.46 6.26
CA TYR A 222 2.95 1.35 6.68
C TYR A 222 2.65 1.90 8.08
N CYS A 223 3.54 1.62 9.02
CA CYS A 223 3.36 1.82 10.46
C CYS A 223 3.92 3.15 10.97
N CYS A 224 4.75 3.85 10.18
CA CYS A 224 5.36 5.13 10.60
C CYS A 224 4.36 6.30 10.69
N ASP A 225 3.13 6.10 10.22
CA ASP A 225 2.04 7.05 10.39
C ASP A 225 1.22 6.78 11.68
N ILE A 226 1.56 5.74 12.42
CA ILE A 226 0.95 5.43 13.73
C ILE A 226 1.54 6.40 14.76
N GLU A 227 0.68 7.02 15.55
CA GLU A 227 1.11 7.86 16.67
C GLU A 227 2.00 7.05 17.63
N GLY A 228 3.20 7.57 17.86
CA GLY A 228 4.21 6.94 18.68
C GLY A 228 5.20 6.05 17.93
N ILE A 229 5.06 5.86 16.62
CA ILE A 229 6.09 5.20 15.80
C ILE A 229 6.90 6.27 15.06
N THR A 230 8.20 6.34 15.33
CA THR A 230 9.14 7.19 14.59
C THR A 230 9.93 6.33 13.60
N CYS A 231 10.07 6.81 12.37
CA CYS A 231 10.88 6.16 11.36
C CYS A 231 11.88 7.12 10.72
N GLU A 232 13.11 6.66 10.55
CA GLU A 232 14.19 7.38 9.87
C GLU A 232 14.84 6.46 8.83
N GLU A 233 15.21 7.01 7.68
CA GLU A 233 15.91 6.29 6.60
C GLU A 233 15.30 4.93 6.22
N ASP A 234 13.96 4.80 6.27
CA ASP A 234 13.22 3.57 5.98
C ASP A 234 13.32 2.48 7.06
N HIS A 235 13.53 2.87 8.32
CA HIS A 235 13.52 2.00 9.49
C HIS A 235 12.76 2.60 10.66
N ILE A 236 12.17 1.76 11.50
CA ILE A 236 11.59 2.13 12.78
C ILE A 236 12.73 2.39 13.76
N THR A 237 12.84 3.64 14.22
CA THR A 237 13.84 4.07 15.19
C THR A 237 13.25 4.19 16.59
N GLU A 238 11.97 4.55 16.72
CA GLU A 238 11.32 4.68 18.02
C GLU A 238 9.91 4.10 18.02
N ILE A 239 9.54 3.44 19.12
CA ILE A 239 8.19 2.94 19.37
C ILE A 239 7.75 3.44 20.74
N THR A 240 6.68 4.22 20.80
CA THR A 240 6.08 4.82 22.00
C THR A 240 4.56 4.58 22.00
N ILE A 241 4.15 3.32 22.17
CA ILE A 241 2.74 2.93 22.07
C ILE A 241 2.07 2.99 23.44
N ASN A 242 0.97 3.74 23.52
CA ASN A 242 0.14 3.85 24.72
C ASN A 242 -0.94 2.75 24.79
N SER A 243 -1.29 2.34 26.01
CA SER A 243 -2.19 1.21 26.36
C SER A 243 -3.52 1.06 25.60
N ASN A 244 -4.06 2.12 24.98
CA ASN A 244 -5.32 2.03 24.24
C ASN A 244 -5.19 1.29 22.88
N ASN A 245 -3.97 1.14 22.36
CA ASN A 245 -3.68 0.49 21.08
C ASN A 245 -2.92 -0.84 21.22
N PHE A 246 -2.53 -1.21 22.44
CA PHE A 246 -1.72 -2.40 22.70
C PHE A 246 -2.59 -3.49 23.30
N ASN A 247 -2.70 -4.64 22.63
CA ASN A 247 -3.51 -5.75 23.12
C ASN A 247 -2.85 -7.09 22.77
N GLY A 248 -1.76 -7.44 23.46
CA GLY A 248 -1.05 -8.71 23.26
C GLY A 248 0.24 -8.82 24.08
N PRO A 249 0.96 -9.96 24.00
CA PRO A 249 2.36 -10.04 24.41
C PRO A 249 3.25 -9.30 23.41
N ILE A 250 4.42 -8.83 23.87
CA ILE A 250 5.46 -8.33 22.97
C ILE A 250 5.95 -9.54 22.14
N PRO A 251 5.88 -9.49 20.80
CA PRO A 251 6.24 -10.64 19.96
C PRO A 251 7.75 -10.85 19.90
N GLU A 252 8.19 -12.09 19.74
CA GLU A 252 9.61 -12.42 19.49
C GLU A 252 10.15 -11.77 18.20
N SER A 253 9.27 -11.35 17.28
CA SER A 253 9.65 -10.60 16.09
C SER A 253 10.21 -9.20 16.40
N ILE A 254 10.04 -8.68 17.62
CA ILE A 254 10.58 -7.37 18.04
C ILE A 254 12.09 -7.27 17.83
N GLY A 255 12.83 -8.35 18.08
CA GLY A 255 14.29 -8.39 17.86
C GLY A 255 14.74 -8.30 16.41
N LYS A 256 13.82 -8.17 15.45
CA LYS A 256 14.13 -7.88 14.04
C LYS A 256 14.33 -6.39 13.76
N LEU A 257 13.89 -5.50 14.65
CA LEU A 257 13.97 -4.04 14.49
C LEU A 257 15.39 -3.53 14.81
N THR A 258 16.39 -3.89 14.00
CA THR A 258 17.82 -3.66 14.33
C THR A 258 18.21 -2.19 14.48
N GLU A 259 17.39 -1.29 13.93
CA GLU A 259 17.57 0.16 13.97
C GLU A 259 16.83 0.85 15.12
N LEU A 260 16.06 0.09 15.90
CA LEU A 260 15.30 0.62 17.04
C LEU A 260 16.23 1.13 18.14
N THR A 261 16.11 2.41 18.48
CA THR A 261 16.88 3.10 19.52
C THR A 261 16.10 3.29 20.81
N TYR A 262 14.77 3.38 20.72
CA TYR A 262 13.88 3.63 21.86
C TYR A 262 12.60 2.80 21.78
N LEU A 263 12.26 2.08 22.85
CA LEU A 263 11.03 1.29 22.97
C LEU A 263 10.34 1.60 24.29
N GLU A 264 9.25 2.36 24.24
CA GLU A 264 8.36 2.60 25.37
C GLU A 264 6.97 2.02 25.08
N LEU A 265 6.56 1.09 25.92
CA LEU A 265 5.21 0.55 25.91
C LEU A 265 4.57 0.94 27.24
N SER A 266 3.61 1.86 27.20
CA SER A 266 2.85 2.24 28.40
C SER A 266 1.75 1.20 28.64
N LEU A 267 2.10 0.17 29.41
CA LEU A 267 1.34 -1.07 29.58
C LEU A 267 0.45 -1.07 30.83
N SER A 268 -0.85 -0.81 30.69
CA SER A 268 -1.81 -1.04 31.79
C SER A 268 -2.34 -2.49 31.83
N ASN A 269 -2.21 -3.26 30.74
CA ASN A 269 -2.82 -4.59 30.56
C ASN A 269 -1.91 -5.63 29.85
N SER A 270 -0.57 -5.47 29.85
CA SER A 270 0.30 -6.44 29.17
C SER A 270 0.14 -7.85 29.74
N LYS A 271 0.08 -8.84 28.84
CA LYS A 271 0.12 -10.26 29.19
C LYS A 271 1.40 -10.85 28.60
N GLY A 272 2.14 -11.64 29.37
CA GLY A 272 3.33 -12.36 28.91
C GLY A 272 4.65 -11.80 29.44
N SER A 273 5.74 -12.46 29.07
CA SER A 273 7.11 -12.08 29.42
C SER A 273 7.74 -11.18 28.36
N ILE A 274 8.78 -10.45 28.75
CA ILE A 274 9.69 -9.78 27.81
C ILE A 274 10.33 -10.86 26.91
N PRO A 275 10.25 -10.77 25.57
CA PRO A 275 10.81 -11.77 24.65
C PRO A 275 12.33 -11.79 24.71
N GLU A 276 12.93 -12.97 24.51
CA GLU A 276 14.40 -13.10 24.54
C GLU A 276 15.06 -12.35 23.39
N SER A 277 14.37 -12.18 22.26
CA SER A 277 14.89 -11.49 21.09
C SER A 277 15.19 -10.01 21.31
N ILE A 278 14.74 -9.39 22.41
CA ILE A 278 15.15 -8.01 22.77
C ILE A 278 16.68 -7.86 22.84
N LYS A 279 17.41 -8.92 23.21
CA LYS A 279 18.88 -8.92 23.22
C LYS A 279 19.51 -8.73 21.83
N ASN A 280 18.73 -8.87 20.76
CA ASN A 280 19.16 -8.74 19.37
C ASN A 280 18.99 -7.30 18.83
N LEU A 281 18.63 -6.32 19.66
CA LEU A 281 18.46 -4.91 19.29
C LEU A 281 19.75 -4.12 19.59
N PRO A 282 20.69 -3.98 18.64
CA PRO A 282 22.04 -3.49 18.91
C PRO A 282 22.10 -1.98 19.21
N LYS A 283 21.08 -1.22 18.81
CA LYS A 283 21.00 0.24 18.94
C LYS A 283 20.07 0.70 20.06
N LEU A 284 19.42 -0.22 20.77
CA LEU A 284 18.47 0.10 21.82
C LEU A 284 19.18 0.76 23.01
N THR A 285 18.82 2.01 23.29
CA THR A 285 19.39 2.82 24.38
C THR A 285 18.38 3.19 25.45
N GLY A 286 17.07 3.12 25.15
CA GLY A 286 15.98 3.27 26.10
C GLY A 286 14.92 2.17 25.95
N LEU A 287 14.48 1.61 27.09
CA LEU A 287 13.46 0.56 27.23
C LEU A 287 12.59 0.84 28.47
#